data_AF-A0A2W5B721-F1
#
_entry.id   AF-A0A2W5B721-F1
#
_cell.length_a   1.000
_cell.length_b   1.000
_cell.length_c   1.000
_cell.angle_alpha   90.00
_cell.angle_beta   90.00
_cell.angle_gamma   90.00
#
_symmetry.space_group_name_H-M   'P 1'
#
loop_
_entity.id
_entity.type
_entity.pdbx_description
1 polymer ?
#
loop_
_entity_poly.entity_id
_entity_poly.type
_entity_poly.pdbx_seq_one_letter_code
_entity_poly.pdbx_strand_id
1 'polypeptide(L)'
;SYGKNASGEEIDSRDLHRRIDVDYNGWWMCMIPRVVADTIGQPLPLFIKWDDGEFGLRAKDAGFPTASWPGIAIWHMAWSDKDDAIDWQAYFHLRNRLIVAAIQHEGSTRGIITSMAKATAKHLLCLEYSTVAIQNEAMKDFLAGPEQLFSILDTSLPRINALRKSYPDAVVIPSASELPHPSGGPRNLTRIPLSIPAKVKTLTQAVINNAKPADEHHHDVPQVNLPPIEARWFSLSRVDGATVTTADGRGVVYRKRDRAKMLELARESMRLQKQVAERFDELRTRYREAHPYLTSLEGWAQIFEPDSELAKAGQDSDLAPKKERA
;
A
#
# COMPACT_ATOMS: atom_id res chain seq x y z
N SER A 1 26.19 11.04 -24.90
CA SER A 1 25.22 10.05 -25.39
C SER A 1 25.88 8.69 -25.31
N TYR A 2 25.39 7.83 -24.41
CA TYR A 2 25.89 6.45 -24.23
C TYR A 2 25.12 5.46 -25.13
N GLY A 3 24.30 5.97 -26.06
CA GLY A 3 23.46 5.18 -26.96
C GLY A 3 21.97 5.43 -26.71
N LYS A 4 21.13 4.59 -27.32
CA LYS A 4 19.69 4.56 -27.08
C LYS A 4 19.32 3.29 -26.31
N ASN A 5 18.43 3.38 -25.33
CA ASN A 5 17.89 2.18 -24.68
C ASN A 5 16.89 1.46 -25.62
N ALA A 6 16.34 0.34 -25.16
CA ALA A 6 15.36 -0.44 -25.92
C ALA A 6 14.06 0.34 -26.23
N SER A 7 13.74 1.41 -25.47
CA SER A 7 12.62 2.32 -25.76
C SER A 7 12.98 3.45 -26.74
N GLY A 8 14.23 3.50 -27.23
CA GLY A 8 14.69 4.52 -28.17
C GLY A 8 15.06 5.86 -27.53
N GLU A 9 15.03 5.94 -26.20
CA GLU A 9 15.44 7.12 -25.44
C GLU A 9 16.95 7.23 -25.43
N GLU A 10 17.45 8.43 -25.70
CA GLU A 10 18.88 8.71 -25.67
C GLU A 10 19.36 8.64 -24.22
N ILE A 11 20.20 7.66 -23.91
CA ILE A 11 20.73 7.47 -22.56
C ILE A 11 21.92 8.41 -22.40
N ASP A 12 21.84 9.28 -21.42
CA ASP A 12 23.02 9.96 -20.88
C ASP A 12 23.21 9.58 -19.40
N SER A 13 24.44 9.70 -18.91
CA SER A 13 24.76 9.40 -17.51
C SER A 13 24.71 10.64 -16.63
N ARG A 14 24.19 11.78 -17.12
CA ARG A 14 24.31 13.07 -16.41
C ARG A 14 23.65 13.00 -15.04
N ASP A 15 22.53 12.29 -14.95
CA ASP A 15 21.82 12.09 -13.68
C ASP A 15 22.63 11.22 -12.70
N LEU A 16 23.50 10.32 -13.18
CA LEU A 16 24.37 9.48 -12.33
C LEU A 16 25.60 10.24 -11.78
N HIS A 17 25.96 11.38 -12.37
CA HIS A 17 27.09 12.21 -11.90
C HIS A 17 26.69 13.17 -10.77
N ARG A 18 25.41 13.25 -10.43
CA ARG A 18 24.92 14.06 -9.31
C ARG A 18 25.06 13.28 -8.01
N ARG A 19 25.44 13.97 -6.93
CA ARG A 19 25.26 13.42 -5.58
C ARG A 19 23.75 13.34 -5.31
N ILE A 20 23.26 12.14 -5.00
CA ILE A 20 21.85 11.92 -4.64
C ILE A 20 21.76 11.84 -3.12
N ASP A 21 21.17 12.87 -2.52
CA ASP A 21 20.88 12.89 -1.09
C ASP A 21 19.60 12.08 -0.83
N VAL A 22 19.58 11.33 0.28
CA VAL A 22 18.49 10.41 0.62
C VAL A 22 18.04 10.62 2.06
N ASP A 23 16.75 10.35 2.34
CA ASP A 23 16.22 10.41 3.70
C ASP A 23 16.38 9.07 4.45
N TYR A 24 16.49 7.96 3.74
CA TYR A 24 16.69 6.62 4.30
C TYR A 24 17.30 5.68 3.26
N ASN A 25 17.68 4.47 3.68
CA ASN A 25 18.11 3.39 2.82
C ASN A 25 17.45 2.09 3.27
N GLY A 26 17.01 1.25 2.32
CA GLY A 26 16.34 0.00 2.66
C GLY A 26 17.25 -1.01 3.34
N TRP A 27 16.66 -1.87 4.16
CA TRP A 27 17.37 -2.84 5.00
C TRP A 27 17.83 -4.11 4.28
N TRP A 28 17.71 -4.18 2.95
CA TRP A 28 18.42 -5.20 2.18
C TRP A 28 19.94 -5.06 2.31
N MET A 29 20.44 -3.83 2.53
CA MET A 29 21.84 -3.56 2.88
C MET A 29 21.95 -2.17 3.53
N CYS A 30 21.98 -2.12 4.87
CA CYS A 30 22.12 -0.88 5.63
C CYS A 30 23.03 -1.12 6.85
N MET A 31 24.06 -0.30 7.02
CA MET A 31 24.94 -0.35 8.18
C MET A 31 24.53 0.72 9.19
N ILE A 32 24.22 0.31 10.41
CA ILE A 32 23.80 1.20 11.50
C ILE A 32 24.90 1.17 12.58
N PRO A 33 25.59 2.28 12.85
CA PRO A 33 26.56 2.34 13.94
C PRO A 33 25.86 2.05 15.27
N ARG A 34 26.52 1.31 16.17
CA ARG A 34 25.94 0.94 17.47
C ARG A 34 25.41 2.16 18.23
N VAL A 35 26.17 3.25 18.26
CA VAL A 35 25.76 4.50 18.93
C VAL A 35 24.43 5.05 18.39
N VAL A 36 24.13 4.87 17.10
CA VAL A 36 22.87 5.31 16.51
C VAL A 36 21.72 4.46 17.03
N ALA A 37 21.86 3.13 16.98
CA ALA A 37 20.85 2.20 17.50
C ALA A 37 20.59 2.42 19.00
N ASP A 38 21.65 2.57 19.80
CA ASP A 38 21.55 2.85 21.24
C ASP A 38 20.91 4.22 21.53
N THR A 39 21.00 5.19 20.59
CA THR A 39 20.45 6.55 20.77
C THR A 39 18.99 6.66 20.36
N ILE A 40 18.61 6.10 19.20
CA ILE A 40 17.28 6.30 18.63
C ILE A 40 16.30 5.16 18.91
N GLY A 41 16.79 4.04 19.43
CA GLY A 41 15.98 2.88 19.80
C GLY A 41 15.69 1.94 18.63
N GLN A 42 14.75 1.03 18.88
CA GLN A 42 14.34 -0.04 17.97
C GLN A 42 13.45 0.46 16.83
N PRO A 43 13.27 -0.33 15.76
CA PRO A 43 12.23 -0.10 14.75
C PRO A 43 10.83 0.07 15.37
N LEU A 44 9.95 0.82 14.70
CA LEU A 44 8.53 0.77 15.01
C LEU A 44 7.98 -0.67 14.85
N PRO A 45 7.00 -1.10 15.65
CA PRO A 45 6.37 -2.42 15.55
C PRO A 45 5.41 -2.48 14.36
N LEU A 46 5.99 -2.43 13.17
CA LEU A 46 5.33 -2.56 11.88
C LEU A 46 5.74 -3.91 11.30
N PHE A 47 4.78 -4.71 10.81
CA PHE A 47 5.08 -6.02 10.23
C PHE A 47 5.99 -5.88 8.99
N ILE A 48 5.46 -5.18 7.99
CA ILE A 48 6.09 -4.48 6.87
C ILE A 48 5.10 -3.33 6.58
N LYS A 49 5.34 -2.26 5.83
CA LYS A 49 6.54 -1.61 5.27
C LYS A 49 6.84 -0.33 6.09
N TRP A 50 7.71 0.57 5.61
CA TRP A 50 8.00 1.90 6.17
C TRP A 50 8.82 1.94 7.46
N ASP A 51 9.13 0.79 8.04
CA ASP A 51 10.05 0.61 9.16
C ASP A 51 11.45 1.17 8.84
N ASP A 52 11.97 0.89 7.64
CA ASP A 52 13.24 1.45 7.15
C ASP A 52 13.18 2.97 6.92
N GLY A 53 12.08 3.44 6.31
CA GLY A 53 11.82 4.85 6.05
C GLY A 53 11.70 5.68 7.32
N GLU A 54 10.96 5.17 8.30
CA GLU A 54 10.82 5.83 9.59
C GLU A 54 12.14 5.87 10.35
N PHE A 55 12.90 4.77 10.37
CA PHE A 55 14.20 4.72 11.05
C PHE A 55 15.19 5.74 10.46
N GLY A 56 15.23 5.88 9.13
CA GLY A 56 16.06 6.88 8.47
C GLY A 56 15.66 8.32 8.79
N LEU A 57 14.35 8.61 8.81
CA LEU A 57 13.83 9.93 9.19
C LEU A 57 14.17 10.25 10.66
N ARG A 58 13.91 9.31 11.58
CA ARG A 58 14.25 9.46 13.00
C ARG A 58 15.76 9.60 13.25
N ALA A 59 16.59 8.86 12.52
CA ALA A 59 18.05 9.00 12.58
C ALA A 59 18.48 10.40 12.16
N LYS A 60 17.92 10.93 11.07
CA LYS A 60 18.18 12.29 10.59
C LYS A 60 17.79 13.35 11.62
N ASP A 61 16.63 13.20 12.27
CA ASP A 61 16.18 14.11 13.35
C ASP A 61 17.14 14.11 14.54
N ALA A 62 17.78 12.98 14.84
CA ALA A 62 18.82 12.84 15.85
C ALA A 62 20.22 13.28 15.39
N GLY A 63 20.36 13.81 14.17
CA GLY A 63 21.64 14.28 13.61
C GLY A 63 22.49 13.22 12.93
N PHE A 64 21.95 12.04 12.65
CA PHE A 64 22.62 10.94 11.94
C PHE A 64 22.09 10.83 10.50
N PRO A 65 22.75 11.44 9.49
CA PRO A 65 22.28 11.40 8.12
C PRO A 65 22.46 10.01 7.49
N THR A 66 21.64 9.71 6.48
CA THR A 66 21.76 8.49 5.68
C THR A 66 22.44 8.77 4.34
N ALA A 67 23.24 7.83 3.85
CA ALA A 67 23.81 7.86 2.50
C ALA A 67 23.64 6.49 1.81
N SER A 68 23.14 6.50 0.57
CA SER A 68 23.14 5.33 -0.32
C SER A 68 24.36 5.39 -1.22
N TRP A 69 25.29 4.43 -1.09
CA TRP A 69 26.60 4.50 -1.75
C TRP A 69 26.58 3.88 -3.16
N PRO A 70 26.71 4.68 -4.25
CA PRO A 70 26.76 4.13 -5.59
C PRO A 70 28.02 3.26 -5.79
N GLY A 71 27.85 2.05 -6.32
CA GLY A 71 28.95 1.10 -6.52
C GLY A 71 29.14 0.08 -5.39
N ILE A 72 28.44 0.25 -4.26
CA ILE A 72 28.29 -0.81 -3.24
C ILE A 72 26.86 -1.33 -3.35
N ALA A 73 26.70 -2.56 -3.79
CA ALA A 73 25.39 -3.14 -4.05
C ALA A 73 25.37 -4.65 -3.81
N ILE A 74 24.17 -5.16 -3.61
CA ILE A 74 23.86 -6.59 -3.61
C ILE A 74 22.81 -6.88 -4.68
N TRP A 75 22.69 -8.14 -5.08
CA TRP A 75 21.52 -8.58 -5.85
C TRP A 75 20.36 -8.89 -4.90
N HIS A 76 19.22 -8.27 -5.17
CA HIS A 76 17.98 -8.50 -4.44
C HIS A 76 16.80 -8.40 -5.42
N MET A 77 15.73 -9.17 -5.21
CA MET A 77 14.55 -9.12 -6.09
C MET A 77 13.97 -7.71 -6.13
N ALA A 78 13.83 -7.17 -7.34
CA ALA A 78 13.25 -5.86 -7.59
C ALA A 78 11.72 -5.90 -7.50
N TRP A 79 11.12 -4.71 -7.48
CA TRP A 79 9.68 -4.48 -7.38
C TRP A 79 8.92 -4.80 -8.67
N SER A 80 9.62 -4.91 -9.81
CA SER A 80 9.02 -5.20 -11.12
C SER A 80 8.22 -6.49 -11.17
N ASP A 81 8.54 -7.42 -10.25
CA ASP A 81 7.99 -8.78 -10.22
C ASP A 81 6.96 -8.95 -9.08
N LYS A 82 6.51 -7.85 -8.45
CA LYS A 82 5.60 -7.87 -7.28
C LYS A 82 4.35 -7.00 -7.48
N ASP A 83 3.21 -7.48 -6.98
CA ASP A 83 1.89 -6.80 -6.96
C ASP A 83 1.62 -6.07 -5.63
N ASP A 84 2.65 -5.52 -4.99
CA ASP A 84 2.54 -5.02 -3.61
C ASP A 84 1.68 -3.75 -3.45
N ALA A 85 1.41 -3.05 -4.55
CA ALA A 85 0.50 -1.91 -4.58
C ALA A 85 -0.99 -2.31 -4.56
N ILE A 86 -1.33 -3.58 -4.79
CA ILE A 86 -2.73 -4.06 -4.89
C ILE A 86 -3.02 -5.29 -4.02
N ASP A 87 -2.01 -6.06 -3.63
CA ASP A 87 -2.18 -7.24 -2.79
C ASP A 87 -2.34 -6.89 -1.28
N TRP A 88 -2.20 -7.89 -0.41
CA TRP A 88 -2.27 -7.72 1.04
C TRP A 88 -1.30 -6.66 1.60
N GLN A 89 -0.21 -6.37 0.90
CA GLN A 89 0.78 -5.36 1.28
C GLN A 89 0.21 -3.94 1.18
N ALA A 90 -0.82 -3.71 0.36
CA ALA A 90 -1.47 -2.39 0.22
C ALA A 90 -2.09 -1.90 1.54
N TYR A 91 -2.56 -2.82 2.40
CA TYR A 91 -2.99 -2.52 3.77
C TYR A 91 -1.84 -1.88 4.57
N PHE A 92 -0.71 -2.57 4.58
CA PHE A 92 0.49 -2.15 5.31
C PHE A 92 1.10 -0.86 4.75
N HIS A 93 1.13 -0.71 3.43
CA HIS A 93 1.58 0.52 2.77
C HIS A 93 0.78 1.73 3.25
N LEU A 94 -0.54 1.63 3.31
CA LEU A 94 -1.39 2.75 3.71
C LEU A 94 -1.35 3.01 5.21
N ARG A 95 -1.54 1.97 6.04
CA ARG A 95 -1.56 2.10 7.50
C ARG A 95 -0.26 2.72 7.98
N ASN A 96 0.87 2.16 7.54
CA ASN A 96 2.17 2.58 8.04
C ASN A 96 2.58 3.94 7.47
N ARG A 97 2.20 4.27 6.22
CA ARG A 97 2.35 5.64 5.68
C ARG A 97 1.64 6.67 6.56
N LEU A 98 0.42 6.37 7.01
CA LEU A 98 -0.33 7.27 7.89
C LEU A 98 0.32 7.39 9.27
N ILE A 99 0.82 6.29 9.85
CA ILE A 99 1.56 6.29 11.12
C ILE A 99 2.83 7.15 11.01
N VAL A 100 3.68 6.88 10.02
CA VAL A 100 4.92 7.64 9.83
C VAL A 100 4.62 9.09 9.51
N ALA A 101 3.57 9.38 8.72
CA ALA A 101 3.12 10.75 8.51
C ALA A 101 2.63 11.42 9.80
N ALA A 102 1.92 10.71 10.69
CA ALA A 102 1.51 11.26 11.98
C ALA A 102 2.72 11.59 12.86
N ILE A 103 3.83 10.86 12.75
CA ILE A 103 5.06 11.14 13.49
C ILE A 103 5.83 12.31 12.85
N GLN A 104 6.02 12.28 11.53
CA GLN A 104 7.00 13.10 10.81
C GLN A 104 6.42 14.31 10.06
N HIS A 105 5.16 14.26 9.63
CA HIS A 105 4.58 15.30 8.77
C HIS A 105 4.11 16.51 9.59
N GLU A 106 4.59 17.69 9.20
CA GLU A 106 4.11 18.97 9.70
C GLU A 106 3.16 19.67 8.71
N GLY A 107 2.19 20.40 9.26
CA GLY A 107 1.24 21.19 8.47
C GLY A 107 0.05 20.39 7.93
N SER A 108 -0.48 20.83 6.78
CA SER A 108 -1.79 20.40 6.27
C SER A 108 -1.80 18.96 5.75
N THR A 109 -2.86 18.22 6.08
CA THR A 109 -3.12 16.85 5.60
C THR A 109 -3.71 16.79 4.19
N ARG A 110 -4.05 17.93 3.58
CA ARG A 110 -4.75 18.00 2.28
C ARG A 110 -4.06 17.20 1.18
N GLY A 111 -2.74 17.22 1.13
CA GLY A 111 -1.95 16.45 0.17
C GLY A 111 -2.09 14.93 0.37
N ILE A 112 -2.04 14.47 1.62
CA ILE A 112 -2.20 13.07 2.00
C ILE A 112 -3.61 12.59 1.61
N ILE A 113 -4.64 13.32 2.01
CA ILE A 113 -6.04 12.99 1.69
C ILE A 113 -6.29 12.98 0.18
N THR A 114 -5.78 13.98 -0.54
CA THR A 114 -5.94 14.06 -2.00
C THR A 114 -5.24 12.89 -2.70
N SER A 115 -4.05 12.49 -2.22
CA SER A 115 -3.30 11.33 -2.73
C SER A 115 -4.08 10.04 -2.51
N MET A 116 -4.64 9.83 -1.31
CA MET A 116 -5.47 8.65 -0.99
C MET A 116 -6.74 8.62 -1.84
N ALA A 117 -7.49 9.72 -1.94
CA ALA A 117 -8.72 9.79 -2.71
C ALA A 117 -8.49 9.44 -4.20
N LYS A 118 -7.39 9.93 -4.79
CA LYS A 118 -7.00 9.57 -6.17
C LYS A 118 -6.66 8.09 -6.31
N ALA A 119 -5.94 7.51 -5.36
CA ALA A 119 -5.61 6.09 -5.36
C ALA A 119 -6.86 5.21 -5.23
N THR A 120 -7.76 5.51 -4.29
CA THR A 120 -9.05 4.83 -4.13
C THR A 120 -9.86 4.87 -5.42
N ALA A 121 -10.00 6.05 -6.04
CA ALA A 121 -10.74 6.19 -7.30
C ALA A 121 -10.13 5.34 -8.42
N LYS A 122 -8.79 5.29 -8.51
CA LYS A 122 -8.08 4.44 -9.46
C LYS A 122 -8.37 2.95 -9.20
N HIS A 123 -8.28 2.48 -7.97
CA HIS A 123 -8.53 1.07 -7.61
C HIS A 123 -9.97 0.66 -7.94
N LEU A 124 -10.96 1.50 -7.60
CA LEU A 124 -12.36 1.26 -7.95
C LEU A 124 -12.57 1.17 -9.47
N LEU A 125 -11.96 2.08 -10.25
CA LEU A 125 -12.02 2.05 -11.71
C LEU A 125 -11.25 0.87 -12.34
N CYS A 126 -10.27 0.32 -11.62
CA CYS A 126 -9.53 -0.89 -12.00
C CYS A 126 -10.18 -2.18 -11.47
N LEU A 127 -11.35 -2.09 -10.83
CA LEU A 127 -12.06 -3.24 -10.25
C LEU A 127 -11.25 -3.98 -9.16
N GLU A 128 -10.40 -3.24 -8.46
CA GLU A 128 -9.53 -3.71 -7.35
C GLU A 128 -10.24 -3.51 -6.01
N TYR A 129 -11.38 -4.21 -5.83
CA TYR A 129 -12.27 -4.01 -4.70
C TYR A 129 -11.68 -4.54 -3.39
N SER A 130 -10.95 -5.65 -3.44
CA SER A 130 -10.22 -6.18 -2.27
C SER A 130 -9.20 -5.17 -1.74
N THR A 131 -8.50 -4.46 -2.63
CA THR A 131 -7.50 -3.44 -2.27
C THR A 131 -8.14 -2.27 -1.53
N VAL A 132 -9.31 -1.79 -1.98
CA VAL A 132 -10.03 -0.71 -1.28
C VAL A 132 -10.54 -1.20 0.08
N ALA A 133 -11.05 -2.42 0.17
CA ALA A 133 -11.53 -3.00 1.42
C ALA A 133 -10.42 -3.08 2.48
N ILE A 134 -9.24 -3.59 2.11
CA ILE A 134 -8.10 -3.66 3.04
C ILE A 134 -7.50 -2.28 3.32
N GLN A 135 -7.55 -1.32 2.39
CA GLN A 135 -7.18 0.07 2.67
C GLN A 135 -8.15 0.75 3.67
N ASN A 136 -9.43 0.36 3.65
CA ASN A 136 -10.37 0.79 4.69
C ASN A 136 -9.99 0.23 6.06
N GLU A 137 -9.61 -1.05 6.14
CA GLU A 137 -9.08 -1.64 7.38
C GLU A 137 -7.78 -0.95 7.84
N ALA A 138 -6.90 -0.58 6.91
CA ALA A 138 -5.68 0.16 7.21
C ALA A 138 -5.98 1.53 7.87
N MET A 139 -6.99 2.25 7.38
CA MET A 139 -7.43 3.51 7.99
C MET A 139 -8.09 3.28 9.35
N LYS A 140 -8.89 2.22 9.52
CA LYS A 140 -9.48 1.88 10.83
C LYS A 140 -8.39 1.60 11.88
N ASP A 141 -7.38 0.82 11.52
CA ASP A 141 -6.27 0.51 12.43
C ASP A 141 -5.40 1.74 12.73
N PHE A 142 -5.18 2.63 11.76
CA PHE A 142 -4.55 3.92 12.06
C PHE A 142 -5.39 4.79 13.01
N LEU A 143 -6.71 4.85 12.81
CA LEU A 143 -7.63 5.65 13.62
C LEU A 143 -7.82 5.11 15.05
N ALA A 144 -7.54 3.84 15.28
CA ALA A 144 -7.59 3.21 16.60
C ALA A 144 -6.41 3.62 17.50
N GLY A 145 -5.26 3.97 16.91
CA GLY A 145 -4.14 4.61 17.61
C GLY A 145 -2.90 3.73 17.81
N PRO A 146 -1.86 4.26 18.48
CA PRO A 146 -0.57 3.58 18.66
C PRO A 146 -0.61 2.37 19.60
N GLU A 147 -1.54 2.35 20.56
CA GLU A 147 -1.58 1.39 21.68
C GLU A 147 -1.78 -0.06 21.21
N GLN A 148 -2.41 -0.23 20.05
CA GLN A 148 -2.66 -1.56 19.49
C GLN A 148 -1.53 -2.10 18.61
N LEU A 149 -0.48 -1.32 18.28
CA LEU A 149 0.47 -1.74 17.24
C LEU A 149 1.19 -3.06 17.59
N PHE A 150 1.58 -3.24 18.86
CA PHE A 150 2.16 -4.50 19.31
C PHE A 150 1.16 -5.66 19.28
N SER A 151 -0.10 -5.43 19.70
CA SER A 151 -1.11 -6.50 19.79
C SER A 151 -1.59 -7.01 18.43
N ILE A 152 -1.50 -6.18 17.38
CA ILE A 152 -1.93 -6.55 16.03
C ILE A 152 -0.78 -7.00 15.12
N LEU A 153 0.45 -7.08 15.64
CA LEU A 153 1.65 -7.29 14.84
C LEU A 153 1.64 -8.63 14.08
N ASP A 154 1.25 -9.71 14.75
CA ASP A 154 1.15 -11.07 14.20
C ASP A 154 -0.25 -11.39 13.63
N THR A 155 -1.31 -10.74 14.13
CA THR A 155 -2.71 -10.99 13.72
C THR A 155 -3.16 -10.22 12.49
N SER A 156 -2.50 -9.11 12.14
CA SER A 156 -2.87 -8.27 10.99
C SER A 156 -2.84 -9.05 9.67
N LEU A 157 -1.77 -9.78 9.38
CA LEU A 157 -1.62 -10.48 8.10
C LEU A 157 -2.68 -11.58 7.88
N PRO A 158 -2.91 -12.51 8.83
CA PRO A 158 -3.99 -13.49 8.71
C PRO A 158 -5.36 -12.85 8.50
N ARG A 159 -5.69 -11.79 9.26
CA ARG A 159 -6.96 -11.06 9.16
C ARG A 159 -7.17 -10.47 7.77
N ILE A 160 -6.16 -9.78 7.24
CA ILE A 160 -6.21 -9.15 5.91
C ILE A 160 -6.29 -10.19 4.80
N ASN A 161 -5.55 -11.30 4.90
CA ASN A 161 -5.66 -12.39 3.94
C ASN A 161 -7.04 -13.05 3.96
N ALA A 162 -7.64 -13.25 5.13
CA ALA A 162 -9.00 -13.78 5.25
C ALA A 162 -10.03 -12.87 4.58
N LEU A 163 -9.94 -11.55 4.81
CA LEU A 163 -10.82 -10.58 4.16
C LEU A 163 -10.68 -10.62 2.64
N ARG A 164 -9.46 -10.70 2.11
CA ARG A 164 -9.25 -10.72 0.65
C ARG A 164 -9.89 -11.94 -0.03
N LYS A 165 -9.98 -13.08 0.64
CA LYS A 165 -10.60 -14.30 0.06
C LYS A 165 -12.09 -14.13 -0.27
N SER A 166 -12.79 -13.14 0.30
CA SER A 166 -14.19 -12.86 -0.06
C SER A 166 -14.34 -12.03 -1.34
N TYR A 167 -13.26 -11.68 -2.02
CA TYR A 167 -13.26 -10.82 -3.20
C TYR A 167 -12.69 -11.55 -4.43
N PRO A 168 -13.44 -11.64 -5.54
CA PRO A 168 -12.96 -12.30 -6.77
C PRO A 168 -11.65 -11.72 -7.33
N ASP A 169 -11.41 -10.42 -7.17
CA ASP A 169 -10.20 -9.75 -7.63
C ASP A 169 -8.93 -10.12 -6.84
N ALA A 170 -9.06 -10.91 -5.77
CA ALA A 170 -7.94 -11.40 -4.97
C ALA A 170 -7.82 -12.94 -4.93
N VAL A 171 -8.71 -13.67 -5.61
CA VAL A 171 -8.62 -15.13 -5.72
C VAL A 171 -7.88 -15.47 -7.01
N VAL A 172 -6.69 -16.05 -6.86
CA VAL A 172 -5.85 -16.46 -7.99
C VAL A 172 -6.37 -17.76 -8.59
N ILE A 173 -6.64 -17.72 -9.88
CA ILE A 173 -6.98 -18.86 -10.73
C ILE A 173 -5.69 -19.23 -11.49
N PRO A 174 -5.30 -20.52 -11.57
CA PRO A 174 -4.03 -20.91 -12.19
C PRO A 174 -3.88 -20.47 -13.65
N SER A 175 -4.97 -20.43 -14.42
CA SER A 175 -4.93 -19.99 -15.82
C SER A 175 -6.25 -19.38 -16.27
N ALA A 176 -6.18 -18.39 -17.16
CA ALA A 176 -7.35 -17.86 -17.86
C ALA A 176 -8.07 -18.92 -18.72
N SER A 177 -7.39 -20.02 -19.09
CA SER A 177 -8.00 -21.13 -19.83
C SER A 177 -8.95 -21.99 -18.99
N GLU A 178 -8.95 -21.84 -17.66
CA GLU A 178 -9.93 -22.47 -16.77
C GLU A 178 -11.29 -21.74 -16.78
N LEU A 179 -11.34 -20.56 -17.41
CA LEU A 179 -12.55 -19.76 -17.57
C LEU A 179 -13.05 -19.84 -19.02
N PRO A 180 -14.34 -19.53 -19.26
CA PRO A 180 -14.88 -19.43 -20.61
C PRO A 180 -14.09 -18.46 -21.49
N HIS A 181 -14.08 -18.74 -22.80
CA HIS A 181 -13.41 -17.86 -23.76
C HIS A 181 -13.97 -16.43 -23.72
N PRO A 182 -13.11 -15.40 -23.84
CA PRO A 182 -13.56 -14.03 -23.71
C PRO A 182 -14.63 -13.64 -24.74
N SER A 183 -15.73 -13.03 -24.29
CA SER A 183 -16.85 -12.63 -25.16
C SER A 183 -16.54 -11.43 -26.06
N GLY A 184 -15.49 -10.67 -25.74
CA GLY A 184 -15.04 -9.51 -26.50
C GLY A 184 -15.28 -8.19 -25.79
N GLY A 185 -14.24 -7.35 -25.73
CA GLY A 185 -14.30 -6.02 -25.11
C GLY A 185 -14.65 -4.88 -26.09
N PRO A 186 -14.90 -3.67 -25.58
CA PRO A 186 -15.09 -2.48 -26.40
C PRO A 186 -13.90 -2.20 -27.34
N ARG A 187 -14.16 -1.62 -28.52
CA ARG A 187 -13.08 -1.20 -29.44
C ARG A 187 -12.10 -0.23 -28.77
N ASN A 188 -10.81 -0.35 -29.11
CA ASN A 188 -9.73 0.47 -28.55
C ASN A 188 -9.65 0.40 -27.02
N LEU A 189 -9.86 -0.78 -26.43
CA LEU A 189 -9.86 -0.94 -24.98
C LEU A 189 -8.50 -0.58 -24.34
N THR A 190 -7.40 -0.98 -24.97
CA THR A 190 -6.02 -0.86 -24.47
C THR A 190 -5.30 0.39 -24.96
N ARG A 191 -5.94 1.22 -25.80
CA ARG A 191 -5.35 2.44 -26.34
C ARG A 191 -5.13 3.48 -25.23
N ILE A 192 -3.88 3.86 -25.01
CA ILE A 192 -3.51 4.86 -24.00
C ILE A 192 -4.04 6.25 -24.40
N PRO A 193 -4.83 6.93 -23.56
CA PRO A 193 -5.29 8.29 -23.83
C PRO A 193 -4.20 9.32 -23.53
N LEU A 194 -3.43 9.70 -24.54
CA LEU A 194 -2.30 10.64 -24.39
C LEU A 194 -2.74 12.12 -24.35
N SER A 195 -3.73 12.52 -25.16
CA SER A 195 -4.22 13.90 -25.23
C SER A 195 -5.29 14.21 -24.19
N ILE A 196 -5.42 15.48 -23.79
CA ILE A 196 -6.45 15.94 -22.84
C ILE A 196 -7.86 15.57 -23.31
N PRO A 197 -8.27 15.82 -24.57
CA PRO A 197 -9.60 15.43 -25.03
C PRO A 197 -9.84 13.92 -24.97
N ALA A 198 -8.82 13.11 -25.27
CA ALA A 198 -8.91 11.65 -25.17
C ALA A 198 -9.08 11.18 -23.71
N LYS A 199 -8.36 11.80 -22.77
CA LYS A 199 -8.48 11.52 -21.33
C LYS A 199 -9.89 11.84 -20.83
N VAL A 200 -10.41 13.02 -21.17
CA VAL A 200 -11.77 13.44 -20.78
C VAL A 200 -12.81 12.48 -21.35
N LYS A 201 -12.76 12.20 -22.66
CA LYS A 201 -13.69 11.24 -23.29
C LYS A 201 -13.67 9.87 -22.61
N THR A 202 -12.47 9.36 -22.32
CA THR A 202 -12.29 8.03 -21.70
C THR A 202 -12.81 8.01 -20.27
N LEU A 203 -12.54 9.07 -19.49
CA LEU A 203 -13.07 9.21 -18.14
C LEU A 203 -14.60 9.32 -18.14
N THR A 204 -15.20 10.09 -19.07
CA THR A 204 -16.65 10.16 -19.21
C THR A 204 -17.25 8.78 -19.52
N GLN A 205 -16.65 8.02 -20.43
CA GLN A 205 -17.10 6.66 -20.74
C GLN A 205 -16.98 5.74 -19.52
N ALA A 206 -15.88 5.83 -18.77
CA ALA A 206 -15.66 5.10 -17.53
C ALA A 206 -16.76 5.41 -16.49
N VAL A 207 -17.06 6.68 -16.27
CA VAL A 207 -18.10 7.12 -15.34
C VAL A 207 -19.49 6.62 -15.78
N ILE A 208 -19.83 6.75 -17.06
CA ILE A 208 -21.11 6.25 -17.59
C ILE A 208 -21.23 4.74 -17.40
N ASN A 209 -20.17 3.97 -17.66
CA ASN A 209 -20.18 2.52 -17.48
C ASN A 209 -20.41 2.14 -16.00
N ASN A 210 -19.65 2.76 -15.10
CA ASN A 210 -19.73 2.48 -13.66
C ASN A 210 -21.03 2.99 -13.00
N ALA A 211 -21.74 3.93 -13.63
CA ALA A 211 -23.06 4.38 -13.18
C ALA A 211 -24.19 3.40 -13.52
N LYS A 212 -24.02 2.53 -14.53
CA LYS A 212 -25.01 1.54 -14.97
C LYS A 212 -24.87 0.25 -14.17
N PRO A 213 -25.94 -0.58 -14.07
CA PRO A 213 -25.81 -1.97 -13.63
C PRO A 213 -24.76 -2.73 -14.48
N ALA A 214 -24.12 -3.72 -13.88
CA ALA A 214 -23.29 -4.66 -14.64
C ALA A 214 -24.17 -5.71 -15.31
N ASP A 215 -23.75 -6.15 -16.49
CA ASP A 215 -24.29 -7.36 -17.10
C ASP A 215 -23.68 -8.58 -16.39
N GLU A 216 -24.51 -9.29 -15.62
CA GLU A 216 -24.11 -10.43 -14.80
C GLU A 216 -23.54 -11.58 -15.64
N HIS A 217 -23.88 -11.68 -16.92
CA HIS A 217 -23.26 -12.66 -17.82
C HIS A 217 -21.73 -12.53 -17.83
N HIS A 218 -21.22 -11.29 -17.72
CA HIS A 218 -19.78 -11.02 -17.72
C HIS A 218 -19.09 -11.37 -16.40
N HIS A 219 -19.83 -11.83 -15.39
CA HIS A 219 -19.27 -12.37 -14.16
C HIS A 219 -18.93 -13.87 -14.30
N ASP A 220 -19.51 -14.55 -15.27
CA ASP A 220 -19.21 -15.96 -15.57
C ASP A 220 -18.35 -16.10 -16.84
N VAL A 221 -18.57 -15.23 -17.84
CA VAL A 221 -17.80 -15.19 -19.09
C VAL A 221 -17.02 -13.88 -19.16
N PRO A 222 -15.68 -13.88 -19.04
CA PRO A 222 -14.91 -12.65 -19.06
C PRO A 222 -15.04 -11.95 -20.41
N GLN A 223 -15.00 -10.62 -20.45
CA GLN A 223 -15.00 -9.89 -21.73
C GLN A 223 -13.62 -9.88 -22.38
N VAL A 224 -12.58 -9.81 -21.56
CA VAL A 224 -11.17 -9.72 -22.00
C VAL A 224 -10.25 -10.39 -20.99
N ASN A 225 -9.11 -10.87 -21.48
CA ASN A 225 -7.97 -11.29 -20.67
C ASN A 225 -6.86 -10.26 -20.87
N LEU A 226 -6.39 -9.62 -19.80
CA LEU A 226 -5.43 -8.53 -19.87
C LEU A 226 -4.13 -8.86 -19.13
N PRO A 227 -2.95 -8.63 -19.73
CA PRO A 227 -1.69 -8.62 -18.99
C PRO A 227 -1.60 -7.38 -18.07
N PRO A 228 -0.72 -7.36 -17.05
CA PRO A 228 -0.63 -6.26 -16.08
C PRO A 228 -0.38 -4.89 -16.73
N ILE A 229 0.37 -4.86 -17.83
CA ILE A 229 0.70 -3.61 -18.54
C ILE A 229 -0.52 -2.94 -19.18
N GLU A 230 -1.51 -3.75 -19.60
CA GLU A 230 -2.76 -3.31 -20.22
C GLU A 230 -3.93 -3.17 -19.22
N ALA A 231 -3.80 -3.76 -18.03
CA ALA A 231 -4.75 -3.67 -16.92
C ALA A 231 -4.75 -2.28 -16.26
N ARG A 232 -5.09 -1.25 -17.04
CA ARG A 232 -5.11 0.16 -16.63
C ARG A 232 -6.54 0.67 -16.47
N TRP A 233 -6.72 1.76 -15.73
CA TRP A 233 -8.04 2.35 -15.44
C TRP A 233 -8.85 2.64 -16.71
N PHE A 234 -8.21 3.09 -17.79
CA PHE A 234 -8.89 3.40 -19.05
C PHE A 234 -9.36 2.14 -19.81
N SER A 235 -8.85 0.97 -19.46
CA SER A 235 -9.28 -0.32 -20.00
C SER A 235 -10.33 -0.95 -19.10
N LEU A 236 -9.98 -1.19 -17.83
CA LEU A 236 -10.83 -1.93 -16.88
C LEU A 236 -12.13 -1.21 -16.50
N SER A 237 -12.15 0.12 -16.49
CA SER A 237 -13.37 0.86 -16.12
C SER A 237 -14.50 0.76 -17.15
N ARG A 238 -14.24 0.21 -18.33
CA ARG A 238 -15.18 0.11 -19.45
C ARG A 238 -15.67 -1.33 -19.70
N VAL A 239 -15.36 -2.25 -18.79
CA VAL A 239 -15.80 -3.65 -18.83
C VAL A 239 -16.49 -4.02 -17.52
N ASP A 240 -17.25 -5.10 -17.56
CA ASP A 240 -18.05 -5.66 -16.47
C ASP A 240 -17.38 -6.89 -15.86
N GLY A 241 -16.55 -7.59 -16.64
CA GLY A 241 -15.69 -8.65 -16.15
C GLY A 241 -14.46 -8.84 -17.01
N ALA A 242 -13.30 -9.00 -16.38
CA ALA A 242 -12.04 -9.23 -17.05
C ALA A 242 -11.11 -10.09 -16.18
N THR A 243 -10.33 -10.95 -16.82
CA THR A 243 -9.21 -11.58 -16.15
C THR A 243 -7.98 -10.70 -16.27
N VAL A 244 -7.20 -10.62 -15.19
CA VAL A 244 -5.93 -9.88 -15.16
C VAL A 244 -4.85 -10.83 -14.65
N THR A 245 -3.78 -11.00 -15.42
CA THR A 245 -2.64 -11.81 -14.99
C THR A 245 -1.97 -11.18 -13.76
N THR A 246 -1.54 -11.99 -12.80
CA THR A 246 -0.74 -11.52 -11.66
C THR A 246 0.63 -11.04 -12.12
N ALA A 247 1.27 -10.10 -11.41
CA ALA A 247 2.58 -9.58 -11.77
C ALA A 247 3.68 -10.66 -11.78
N ASP A 248 3.55 -11.69 -10.94
CA ASP A 248 4.47 -12.83 -10.93
C ASP A 248 4.22 -13.84 -12.07
N GLY A 249 3.18 -13.61 -12.89
CA GLY A 249 2.84 -14.43 -14.04
C GLY A 249 2.32 -15.83 -13.71
N ARG A 250 2.05 -16.14 -12.42
CA ARG A 250 1.67 -17.50 -11.98
C ARG A 250 0.18 -17.80 -12.09
N GLY A 251 -0.64 -16.81 -12.41
CA GLY A 251 -2.07 -17.01 -12.60
C GLY A 251 -2.79 -15.75 -13.03
N VAL A 252 -4.11 -15.78 -12.90
CA VAL A 252 -4.99 -14.65 -13.19
C VAL A 252 -5.97 -14.43 -12.05
N VAL A 253 -6.43 -13.19 -11.87
CA VAL A 253 -7.57 -12.86 -11.01
C VAL A 253 -8.75 -12.44 -11.87
N TYR A 254 -9.96 -12.85 -11.50
CA TYR A 254 -11.18 -12.47 -12.21
C TYR A 254 -11.79 -11.24 -11.54
N ARG A 255 -11.56 -10.07 -12.14
CA ARG A 255 -12.13 -8.81 -11.68
C ARG A 255 -13.53 -8.62 -12.24
N LYS A 256 -14.50 -8.35 -11.36
CA LYS A 256 -15.92 -8.27 -11.68
C LYS A 256 -16.47 -6.93 -11.22
N ARG A 257 -17.12 -6.19 -12.13
CA ARG A 257 -17.74 -4.91 -11.81
C ARG A 257 -19.03 -5.14 -11.06
N ASP A 258 -19.13 -4.51 -9.90
CA ASP A 258 -20.34 -4.50 -9.08
C ASP A 258 -20.56 -3.06 -8.59
N ARG A 259 -21.64 -2.44 -9.07
CA ARG A 259 -21.98 -1.05 -8.73
C ARG A 259 -22.33 -0.91 -7.25
N ALA A 260 -23.04 -1.86 -6.65
CA ALA A 260 -23.43 -1.78 -5.25
C ALA A 260 -22.18 -1.88 -4.36
N LYS A 261 -21.32 -2.87 -4.63
CA LYS A 261 -20.05 -3.05 -3.90
C LYS A 261 -19.10 -1.88 -4.06
N MET A 262 -18.97 -1.34 -5.28
CA MET A 262 -18.17 -0.14 -5.55
C MET A 262 -18.66 1.06 -4.73
N LEU A 263 -19.97 1.32 -4.70
CA LEU A 263 -20.54 2.43 -3.93
C LEU A 263 -20.41 2.23 -2.42
N GLU A 264 -20.58 1.01 -1.93
CA GLU A 264 -20.35 0.63 -0.53
C GLU A 264 -18.90 0.95 -0.11
N LEU A 265 -17.92 0.43 -0.86
CA LEU A 265 -16.50 0.65 -0.60
C LEU A 265 -16.09 2.12 -0.73
N ALA A 266 -16.61 2.83 -1.73
CA ALA A 266 -16.35 4.25 -1.93
C ALA A 266 -16.88 5.10 -0.78
N ARG A 267 -18.11 4.83 -0.30
CA ARG A 267 -18.69 5.55 0.83
C ARG A 267 -17.91 5.32 2.11
N GLU A 268 -17.55 4.07 2.39
CA GLU A 268 -16.73 3.74 3.55
C GLU A 268 -15.35 4.40 3.49
N SER A 269 -14.70 4.35 2.32
CA SER A 269 -13.40 5.01 2.13
C SER A 269 -13.50 6.53 2.29
N MET A 270 -14.54 7.18 1.78
CA MET A 270 -14.74 8.62 1.96
C MET A 270 -15.00 8.98 3.43
N ARG A 271 -15.80 8.17 4.14
CA ARG A 271 -16.07 8.33 5.57
C ARG A 271 -14.80 8.21 6.40
N LEU A 272 -13.95 7.23 6.09
CA LEU A 272 -12.68 7.02 6.77
C LEU A 272 -11.65 8.12 6.43
N GLN A 273 -11.53 8.52 5.16
CA GLN A 273 -10.66 9.64 4.76
C GLN A 273 -11.05 10.94 5.45
N LYS A 274 -12.36 11.20 5.63
CA LYS A 274 -12.87 12.33 6.40
C LYS A 274 -12.44 12.24 7.88
N GLN A 275 -12.64 11.09 8.53
CA GLN A 275 -12.19 10.89 9.91
C GLN A 275 -10.68 11.04 10.06
N VAL A 276 -9.89 10.50 9.12
CA VAL A 276 -8.43 10.67 9.11
C VAL A 276 -8.09 12.15 9.02
N ALA A 277 -8.75 12.93 8.16
CA ALA A 277 -8.51 14.37 8.05
C ALA A 277 -8.88 15.13 9.32
N GLU A 278 -10.02 14.81 9.94
CA GLU A 278 -10.53 15.48 11.15
C GLU A 278 -9.74 15.13 12.41
N ARG A 279 -9.27 13.88 12.53
CA ARG A 279 -8.55 13.37 13.71
C ARG A 279 -7.03 13.32 13.53
N PHE A 280 -6.49 13.83 12.42
CA PHE A 280 -5.06 13.69 12.15
C PHE A 280 -4.20 14.38 13.21
N ASP A 281 -4.60 15.58 13.68
CA ASP A 281 -3.83 16.32 14.67
C ASP A 281 -3.87 15.64 16.04
N GLU A 282 -5.01 15.03 16.42
CA GLU A 282 -5.11 14.15 17.60
C GLU A 282 -4.15 12.96 17.47
N LEU A 283 -4.19 12.26 16.33
CA LEU A 283 -3.36 11.09 16.09
C LEU A 283 -1.87 11.44 15.98
N ARG A 284 -1.52 12.60 15.41
CA ARG A 284 -0.15 13.14 15.41
C ARG A 284 0.39 13.22 16.84
N THR A 285 -0.37 13.85 17.74
CA THR A 285 0.02 13.95 19.16
C THR A 285 0.18 12.56 19.78
N ARG A 286 -0.85 11.71 19.66
CA ARG A 286 -0.83 10.37 20.27
C ARG A 286 0.31 9.50 19.75
N TYR A 287 0.54 9.45 18.44
CA TYR A 287 1.62 8.66 17.86
C TYR A 287 3.00 9.20 18.27
N ARG A 288 3.18 10.51 18.38
CA ARG A 288 4.44 11.11 18.86
C ARG A 288 4.69 10.85 20.33
N GLU A 289 3.66 10.95 21.17
CA GLU A 289 3.76 10.63 22.61
C GLU A 289 4.07 9.16 22.84
N ALA A 290 3.50 8.27 22.02
CA ALA A 290 3.76 6.83 22.10
C ALA A 290 5.08 6.39 21.47
N HIS A 291 5.67 7.19 20.59
CA HIS A 291 6.84 6.83 19.79
C HIS A 291 8.06 6.38 20.61
N PRO A 292 8.43 7.04 21.74
CA PRO A 292 9.52 6.57 22.59
C PRO A 292 9.28 5.15 23.13
N TYR A 293 8.05 4.82 23.54
CA TYR A 293 7.72 3.48 24.04
C TYR A 293 7.66 2.43 22.92
N LEU A 294 7.03 2.76 21.79
CA LEU A 294 6.93 1.88 20.62
C LEU A 294 8.30 1.45 20.08
N THR A 295 9.33 2.26 20.34
CA THR A 295 10.69 2.04 19.87
C THR A 295 11.66 1.68 20.97
N SER A 296 11.16 1.41 22.19
CA SER A 296 12.02 1.04 23.31
C SER A 296 12.25 -0.48 23.37
N LEU A 297 13.28 -0.89 24.12
CA LEU A 297 13.50 -2.31 24.39
C LEU A 297 12.38 -2.88 25.27
N GLU A 298 11.86 -2.09 26.21
CA GLU A 298 10.74 -2.45 27.08
C GLU A 298 9.46 -2.76 26.30
N GLY A 299 9.14 -1.95 25.27
CA GLY A 299 8.01 -2.21 24.38
C GLY A 299 8.19 -3.49 23.57
N TRP A 300 9.37 -3.71 22.99
CA TRP A 300 9.67 -4.91 22.22
C TRP A 300 9.79 -6.18 23.06
N ALA A 301 10.19 -6.07 24.33
CA ALA A 301 10.23 -7.20 25.26
C ALA A 301 8.85 -7.83 25.47
N GLN A 302 7.74 -7.10 25.28
CA GLN A 302 6.40 -7.70 25.31
C GLN A 302 6.22 -8.83 24.29
N ILE A 303 6.93 -8.77 23.17
CA ILE A 303 6.84 -9.74 22.08
C ILE A 303 7.95 -10.80 22.19
N PHE A 304 9.19 -10.37 22.42
CA PHE A 304 10.35 -11.27 22.35
C PHE A 304 10.75 -11.86 23.71
N GLU A 305 10.40 -11.21 24.82
CA GLU A 305 10.80 -11.60 26.17
C GLU A 305 9.66 -11.43 27.20
N PRO A 306 8.46 -11.99 26.96
CA PRO A 306 7.25 -11.65 27.72
C PRO A 306 7.32 -11.97 29.23
N ASP A 307 8.25 -12.83 29.65
CA ASP A 307 8.47 -13.22 31.05
C ASP A 307 9.59 -12.41 31.74
N SER A 308 10.29 -11.52 31.03
CA SER A 308 11.41 -10.76 31.58
C SER A 308 10.95 -9.62 32.49
N GLU A 309 11.82 -9.18 33.41
CA GLU A 309 11.57 -7.99 34.24
C GLU A 309 11.41 -6.72 33.38
N LEU A 310 12.05 -6.69 32.20
CA LEU A 310 11.92 -5.60 31.24
C LEU A 310 10.49 -5.54 30.65
N ALA A 311 9.91 -6.70 30.33
CA ALA A 311 8.52 -6.78 29.90
C ALA A 311 7.56 -6.43 31.05
N LYS A 312 7.83 -6.85 32.29
CA LYS A 312 6.99 -6.47 33.45
C LYS A 312 7.01 -4.96 33.69
N ALA A 313 8.16 -4.31 33.59
CA ALA A 313 8.26 -2.85 33.69
C ALA A 313 7.48 -2.12 32.59
N GLY A 314 7.42 -2.69 31.39
CA GLY A 314 6.63 -2.16 30.27
C GLY A 314 5.11 -2.30 30.45
N GLN A 315 4.62 -3.25 31.27
CA GLN A 315 3.19 -3.50 31.47
C GLN A 315 2.46 -2.38 32.23
N ASP A 316 3.19 -1.56 32.99
CA ASP A 316 2.64 -0.38 33.67
C ASP A 316 2.43 0.82 32.73
N SER A 317 2.85 0.72 31.47
CA SER A 317 2.59 1.72 30.43
C SER A 317 1.13 1.66 29.95
N ASP A 318 0.47 2.82 29.84
CA ASP A 318 -0.87 2.93 29.25
C ASP A 318 -0.93 2.45 27.77
N LEU A 319 0.23 2.30 27.14
CA LEU A 319 0.42 1.83 25.77
C LEU A 319 0.71 0.31 25.69
N ALA A 320 0.79 -0.38 26.82
CA ALA A 320 1.03 -1.83 26.84
C ALA A 320 -0.20 -2.60 26.33
N PRO A 321 0.00 -3.71 25.59
CA PRO A 321 -1.10 -4.55 25.15
C PRO A 321 -1.87 -5.09 26.36
N LYS A 322 -3.12 -4.65 26.53
CA LYS A 322 -4.00 -5.14 27.60
C LYS A 322 -4.39 -6.58 27.27
N LYS A 323 -3.95 -7.55 28.07
CA LYS A 323 -4.42 -8.94 27.98
C LYS A 323 -5.93 -8.96 28.23
N GLU A 324 -6.75 -9.15 27.21
CA GLU A 324 -8.11 -9.61 27.41
C GLU A 324 -8.02 -10.98 28.07
N ARG A 325 -8.55 -11.09 29.31
CA ARG A 325 -8.69 -12.38 29.98
C ARG A 325 -9.68 -13.20 29.16
N ALA A 326 -9.19 -14.31 28.59
CA ALA A 326 -10.00 -15.30 27.89
C ALA A 326 -11.08 -15.90 28.80
#